data_AF-A0ABD1CJR8-F1
#
_entry.id   AF-A0ABD1CJR8-F1
#
_cell.length_a   1.000
_cell.length_b   1.000
_cell.length_c   1.000
_cell.angle_alpha   90.00
_cell.angle_beta   90.00
_cell.angle_gamma   90.00
#
_symmetry.space_group_name_H-M   'P 1'
#
loop_
_entity.id
_entity.type
_entity.pdbx_description
1 polymer ?
#
loop_
_entity_poly.entity_id
_entity_poly.type
_entity_poly.pdbx_seq_one_letter_code
_entity_poly.pdbx_strand_id
1 'polypeptide(L)'
;MDQSNPITDPDRDEFEFTGTGSDGMRYQRLLAISLALRATLQGRPFKLAYEWTAAGKFDDVIFYLQESDTWWLIQAKHTQNVDAVSEEMLLRDDKSDFSLGKYLESFCGVREGAALAGQRTKFFILTNRWVDQG
;
A
#
# COMPACT_ATOMS: atom_id res chain seq x y z
N MET A 1 21.26 6.73 44.07
CA MET A 1 19.93 6.41 43.50
C MET A 1 19.63 7.54 42.54
N ASP A 2 19.89 7.30 41.25
CA ASP A 2 19.62 8.26 40.19
C ASP A 2 18.32 7.81 39.50
N GLN A 3 17.28 8.63 39.61
CA GLN A 3 16.00 8.39 38.95
C GLN A 3 16.06 9.06 37.59
N SER A 4 16.45 8.30 36.57
CA SER A 4 16.34 8.72 35.18
C SER A 4 14.86 8.86 34.82
N ASN A 5 14.41 10.10 34.68
CA ASN A 5 13.10 10.46 34.16
C ASN A 5 13.00 10.01 32.70
N PRO A 6 11.95 9.31 32.24
CA PRO A 6 11.80 9.00 30.82
C PRO A 6 11.59 10.31 30.06
N ILE A 7 12.44 10.57 29.07
CA ILE A 7 12.25 11.64 28.10
C ILE A 7 11.01 11.27 27.29
N THR A 8 9.87 11.87 27.64
CA THR A 8 8.68 11.87 26.78
C THR A 8 8.96 12.84 25.64
N ASP A 9 9.18 12.29 24.45
CA ASP A 9 9.27 13.02 23.19
C ASP A 9 7.92 13.70 22.90
N PRO A 10 7.81 15.02 23.02
CA PRO A 10 6.56 15.75 22.88
C PRO A 10 6.08 15.85 21.42
N ASP A 11 6.89 15.44 20.44
CA ASP A 11 6.57 15.55 19.01
C ASP A 11 5.91 14.28 18.42
N ARG A 12 5.65 13.25 19.24
CA ARG A 12 5.03 12.00 18.76
C ARG A 12 3.54 12.11 18.40
N ASP A 13 2.87 13.21 18.77
CA ASP A 13 1.42 13.34 18.68
C ASP A 13 0.90 14.29 17.57
N GLU A 14 1.74 14.95 16.77
CA GLU A 14 1.26 15.95 15.79
C GLU A 14 1.28 15.52 14.30
N PHE A 15 0.99 14.25 14.02
CA PHE A 15 0.47 13.84 12.70
C PHE A 15 -0.90 13.17 12.86
N GLU A 16 -1.79 13.82 13.60
CA GLU A 16 -3.18 13.39 13.69
C GLU A 16 -3.94 13.82 12.43
N PHE A 17 -4.20 12.84 11.56
CA PHE A 17 -5.02 13.04 10.37
C PHE A 17 -6.47 13.21 10.83
N THR A 18 -6.95 14.45 10.97
CA THR A 18 -8.29 14.81 11.48
C THR A 18 -9.45 14.49 10.53
N GLY A 19 -9.23 13.59 9.56
CA GLY A 19 -10.29 13.11 8.67
C GLY A 19 -11.02 11.94 9.32
N THR A 20 -12.36 11.93 9.22
CA THR A 20 -13.26 10.81 9.54
C THR A 20 -13.06 9.57 8.64
N GLY A 21 -11.86 9.39 8.10
CA GLY A 21 -11.51 8.25 7.26
C GLY A 21 -11.42 6.98 8.09
N SER A 22 -11.90 5.87 7.54
CA SER A 22 -11.66 4.55 8.11
C SER A 22 -10.15 4.31 8.29
N ASP A 23 -9.77 3.47 9.25
CA ASP A 23 -8.36 3.12 9.48
C ASP A 23 -7.65 2.62 8.20
N GLY A 24 -8.40 2.05 7.25
CA GLY A 24 -7.88 1.70 5.94
C GLY A 24 -7.44 2.89 5.10
N MET A 25 -8.21 3.98 5.08
CA MET A 25 -7.81 5.21 4.39
C MET A 25 -6.61 5.87 5.07
N ARG A 26 -6.51 5.80 6.40
CA ARG A 26 -5.32 6.24 7.14
C ARG A 26 -4.10 5.42 6.74
N TYR A 27 -4.22 4.09 6.69
CA TYR A 27 -3.15 3.18 6.29
C TYR A 27 -2.65 3.47 4.87
N GLN A 28 -3.56 3.61 3.89
CA GLN A 28 -3.24 3.96 2.51
C GLN A 28 -2.46 5.28 2.39
N ARG A 29 -2.90 6.34 3.10
CA ARG A 29 -2.25 7.65 3.08
C ARG A 29 -0.86 7.61 3.71
N LEU A 30 -0.71 6.96 4.86
CA LEU A 30 0.59 6.80 5.53
C LEU A 30 1.58 6.04 4.66
N LEU A 31 1.13 4.99 3.98
CA LEU A 31 1.93 4.26 3.00
C LEU A 31 2.40 5.17 1.85
N ALA A 32 1.50 5.94 1.25
CA ALA A 32 1.84 6.84 0.15
C ALA A 32 2.81 7.95 0.58
N ILE A 33 2.59 8.55 1.76
CA ILE A 33 3.50 9.55 2.36
C ILE A 33 4.88 8.94 2.61
N SER A 34 4.95 7.70 3.12
CA SER A 34 6.22 7.03 3.39
C SER A 34 7.03 6.79 2.11
N LEU A 35 6.37 6.39 1.02
CA LEU A 35 7.00 6.23 -0.30
C LEU A 35 7.50 7.57 -0.84
N ALA A 36 6.66 8.60 -0.79
CA ALA A 36 7.01 9.95 -1.22
C ALA A 36 8.20 10.52 -0.43
N LEU A 37 8.17 10.40 0.90
CA LEU A 37 9.26 10.84 1.77
C LEU A 37 10.55 10.10 1.45
N ARG A 38 10.50 8.77 1.28
CA ARG A 38 11.68 7.98 0.91
C ARG A 38 12.26 8.41 -0.43
N ALA A 39 11.43 8.64 -1.44
CA ALA A 39 11.89 9.10 -2.74
C ALA A 39 12.51 10.50 -2.67
N THR A 40 11.87 11.44 -1.97
CA THR A 40 12.40 12.79 -1.73
C THR A 40 13.75 12.77 -1.04
N LEU A 41 13.89 12.01 0.06
CA LEU A 41 15.16 11.89 0.79
C LEU A 41 16.28 11.27 -0.04
N GLN A 42 15.93 10.45 -1.02
CA GLN A 42 16.89 9.85 -1.94
C GLN A 42 17.14 10.70 -3.21
N GLY A 43 16.50 11.87 -3.33
CA GLY A 43 16.61 12.71 -4.53
C GLY A 43 16.02 12.08 -5.79
N ARG A 44 15.05 11.18 -5.64
CA ARG A 44 14.46 10.39 -6.72
C ARG A 44 13.19 11.06 -7.22
N PRO A 45 13.15 11.59 -8.47
CA PRO A 45 11.95 12.24 -8.98
C PRO A 45 10.80 11.23 -9.14
N PHE A 46 9.61 11.58 -8.66
CA PHE A 46 8.45 10.70 -8.69
C PHE A 46 7.16 11.46 -9.06
N LYS A 47 6.13 10.70 -9.40
CA LYS A 47 4.72 11.15 -9.39
C LYS A 47 3.91 10.21 -8.51
N LEU A 48 2.93 10.76 -7.81
CA LEU A 48 2.03 10.02 -6.91
C LEU A 48 0.59 10.30 -7.34
N ALA A 49 -0.22 9.25 -7.42
CA ALA A 49 -1.65 9.32 -7.66
C ALA A 49 -2.40 8.28 -6.81
N TYR A 50 -3.72 8.47 -6.72
CA TYR A 50 -4.65 7.59 -6.03
C TYR A 50 -5.83 7.29 -6.96
N GLU A 51 -6.52 6.18 -6.74
CA GLU A 51 -7.77 5.79 -7.40
C GLU A 51 -7.69 5.80 -8.94
N TRP A 52 -6.55 5.35 -9.49
CA TRP A 52 -6.39 5.26 -10.93
C TRP A 52 -7.03 3.99 -11.47
N THR A 53 -8.23 4.12 -12.03
CA THR A 53 -9.04 3.00 -12.53
C THR A 53 -8.32 2.08 -13.53
N ALA A 54 -7.35 2.60 -14.29
CA ALA A 54 -6.54 1.80 -15.21
C ALA A 54 -5.62 0.79 -14.51
N ALA A 55 -5.35 0.98 -13.21
CA ALA A 55 -4.57 0.06 -12.37
C ALA A 55 -5.42 -1.10 -11.81
N GLY A 56 -6.70 -1.20 -12.17
CA GLY A 56 -7.58 -2.28 -11.75
C GLY A 56 -7.73 -2.31 -10.23
N LYS A 57 -7.41 -3.44 -9.59
CA LYS A 57 -7.42 -3.62 -8.13
C LYS A 57 -6.18 -3.07 -7.42
N PHE A 58 -5.24 -2.47 -8.13
CA PHE A 58 -4.00 -1.93 -7.59
C PHE A 58 -3.98 -0.40 -7.62
N ASP A 59 -5.16 0.19 -7.41
CA ASP A 59 -5.44 1.61 -7.60
C ASP A 59 -5.39 2.43 -6.31
N ASP A 60 -5.16 1.81 -5.15
CA ASP A 60 -5.08 2.56 -3.89
C ASP A 60 -3.90 3.55 -3.91
N VAL A 61 -2.72 3.13 -4.36
CA VAL A 61 -1.56 4.02 -4.48
C VAL A 61 -0.80 3.72 -5.77
N ILE A 62 -0.58 4.77 -6.56
CA ILE A 62 0.15 4.71 -7.83
C ILE A 62 1.39 5.57 -7.70
N PHE A 63 2.56 4.95 -7.82
CA PHE A 63 3.84 5.62 -7.67
C PHE A 63 4.69 5.43 -8.92
N TYR A 64 4.95 6.52 -9.64
CA TYR A 64 5.78 6.49 -10.84
C TYR A 64 7.18 7.03 -10.54
N LEU A 65 8.20 6.19 -10.69
CA LEU A 65 9.61 6.55 -10.53
C LEU A 65 10.20 6.96 -11.88
N GLN A 66 10.47 8.26 -12.04
CA GLN A 66 10.85 8.83 -13.34
C GLN A 66 12.20 8.32 -13.84
N GLU A 67 13.17 8.16 -12.95
CA GLU A 67 14.53 7.68 -13.25
C GLU A 67 14.58 6.29 -13.91
N SER A 68 13.60 5.45 -13.60
CA SER A 68 13.55 4.05 -14.03
C SER A 68 12.38 3.76 -14.96
N ASP A 69 11.62 4.81 -15.31
CA ASP A 69 10.37 4.74 -16.06
C ASP A 69 9.48 3.59 -15.57
N THR A 70 9.28 3.51 -14.25
CA THR A 70 8.62 2.36 -13.60
C THR A 70 7.42 2.81 -12.78
N TRP A 71 6.28 2.16 -13.02
CA TRP A 71 5.03 2.33 -12.31
C TRP A 71 4.90 1.29 -11.21
N TRP A 72 4.67 1.72 -9.97
CA TRP A 72 4.31 0.86 -8.85
C TRP A 72 2.82 1.01 -8.61
N LEU A 73 2.08 -0.08 -8.78
CA LEU A 73 0.64 -0.16 -8.61
C LEU A 73 0.39 -0.94 -7.32
N ILE A 74 -0.28 -0.34 -6.36
CA ILE A 74 -0.30 -0.82 -4.98
C ILE A 74 -1.74 -0.91 -4.49
N GLN A 75 -2.11 -2.09 -4.00
CA GLN A 75 -3.27 -2.28 -3.14
C GLN A 75 -2.81 -2.26 -1.68
N ALA A 76 -3.45 -1.43 -0.86
CA ALA A 76 -3.29 -1.35 0.58
C ALA A 76 -4.46 -2.06 1.29
N LYS A 77 -4.17 -3.08 2.07
CA LYS A 77 -5.16 -3.84 2.86
C LYS A 77 -4.95 -3.65 4.34
N HIS A 78 -5.87 -2.92 4.93
CA HIS A 78 -5.98 -2.77 6.38
C HIS A 78 -7.10 -3.66 6.92
N THR A 79 -6.81 -4.45 7.95
CA THR A 79 -7.83 -5.18 8.70
C THR A 79 -7.52 -5.16 10.20
N GLN A 80 -8.56 -5.07 11.03
CA GLN A 80 -8.48 -5.26 12.47
C GLN A 80 -8.99 -6.63 12.93
N ASN A 81 -9.64 -7.37 12.04
CA ASN A 81 -10.41 -8.57 12.38
C ASN A 81 -9.58 -9.86 12.45
N VAL A 82 -8.37 -9.85 11.91
CA VAL A 82 -7.46 -10.99 11.89
C VAL A 82 -6.06 -10.54 12.28
N ASP A 83 -5.34 -11.37 13.00
CA ASP A 83 -3.96 -11.08 13.42
C ASP A 83 -2.94 -11.37 12.31
N ALA A 84 -3.21 -12.38 11.48
CA ALA A 84 -2.41 -12.77 10.34
C ALA A 84 -3.28 -13.09 9.13
N VAL A 85 -2.72 -12.93 7.93
CA VAL A 85 -3.27 -13.40 6.66
C VAL A 85 -2.81 -14.85 6.47
N SER A 86 -3.75 -15.80 6.54
CA SER A 86 -3.45 -17.22 6.35
C SER A 86 -3.51 -17.63 4.88
N GLU A 87 -2.96 -18.81 4.57
CA GLU A 87 -3.04 -19.41 3.22
C GLU A 87 -4.50 -19.58 2.77
N GLU A 88 -5.39 -20.01 3.67
CA GLU A 88 -6.81 -20.18 3.34
C GLU A 88 -7.46 -18.85 2.97
N MET A 89 -7.06 -17.74 3.59
CA MET A 89 -7.58 -16.41 3.22
C MET A 89 -7.13 -16.00 1.81
N LEU A 90 -5.93 -16.39 1.39
CA LEU A 90 -5.38 -16.10 0.07
C LEU A 90 -5.99 -16.99 -1.02
N LEU A 91 -6.22 -18.27 -0.72
CA LEU A 91 -6.71 -19.27 -1.69
C LEU A 91 -8.23 -19.35 -1.80
N ARG A 92 -8.97 -18.60 -0.98
CA ARG A 92 -10.43 -18.54 -1.10
C ARG A 92 -10.84 -18.02 -2.48
N ASP A 93 -11.70 -18.80 -3.13
CA ASP A 93 -12.38 -18.44 -4.37
C ASP A 93 -13.65 -17.60 -4.08
N ASP A 94 -13.51 -16.61 -3.20
CA ASP A 94 -14.56 -15.67 -2.85
C ASP A 94 -14.12 -14.23 -3.15
N LYS A 95 -15.03 -13.27 -2.99
CA LYS A 95 -14.71 -11.84 -3.10
C LYS A 95 -14.12 -11.26 -1.81
N SER A 96 -13.54 -12.10 -0.94
CA SER A 96 -12.94 -11.61 0.32
C SER A 96 -11.80 -10.64 0.04
N ASP A 97 -11.47 -9.84 1.05
CA ASP A 97 -10.46 -8.80 0.91
C ASP A 97 -9.07 -9.32 0.53
N PHE A 98 -8.72 -10.56 0.92
CA PHE A 98 -7.41 -11.15 0.71
C PHE A 98 -7.35 -12.23 -0.39
N SER A 99 -8.47 -12.57 -1.04
CA SER A 99 -8.46 -13.53 -2.14
C SER A 99 -7.43 -13.14 -3.19
N LEU A 100 -6.46 -14.02 -3.44
CA LEU A 100 -5.39 -13.79 -4.40
C LEU A 100 -5.89 -13.90 -5.84
N GLY A 101 -6.92 -14.73 -6.07
CA GLY A 101 -7.52 -14.96 -7.39
C GLY A 101 -7.95 -13.66 -8.07
N LYS A 102 -8.73 -12.81 -7.38
CA LYS A 102 -9.17 -11.50 -7.94
C LYS A 102 -7.99 -10.57 -8.26
N TYR A 103 -6.88 -10.66 -7.54
CA TYR A 103 -5.69 -9.83 -7.79
C TYR A 103 -4.91 -10.33 -9.00
N LEU A 104 -4.83 -11.64 -9.19
CA LEU A 104 -4.24 -12.26 -10.38
C LEU A 104 -5.08 -11.95 -11.63
N GLU A 105 -6.40 -12.06 -11.55
CA GLU A 105 -7.29 -11.65 -12.64
C GLU A 105 -7.10 -10.17 -13.00
N SER A 106 -7.07 -9.29 -11.98
CA SER A 106 -6.82 -7.87 -12.21
C SER A 106 -5.43 -7.61 -12.79
N PHE A 107 -4.41 -8.36 -12.38
CA PHE A 107 -3.05 -8.25 -12.92
C PHE A 107 -3.04 -8.57 -14.42
N CYS A 108 -3.68 -9.67 -14.83
CA CYS A 108 -3.82 -10.02 -16.24
C CYS A 108 -4.54 -8.92 -17.02
N GLY A 109 -5.66 -8.41 -16.50
CA GLY A 109 -6.42 -7.33 -17.14
C GLY A 109 -5.60 -6.04 -17.31
N VAL A 110 -4.82 -5.64 -16.29
CA VAL A 110 -3.95 -4.45 -16.40
C VAL A 110 -2.82 -4.67 -17.42
N ARG A 111 -2.27 -5.88 -17.49
CA ARG A 111 -1.19 -6.24 -18.44
C ARG A 111 -1.67 -6.22 -19.89
N GLU A 112 -2.92 -6.57 -20.13
CA GLU A 112 -3.55 -6.56 -21.46
C GLU A 112 -4.15 -5.18 -21.83
N GLY A 113 -4.37 -4.31 -20.83
CA GLY A 113 -4.99 -3.00 -21.00
C GLY A 113 -4.09 -1.96 -21.69
N ALA A 114 -4.68 -1.17 -22.59
CA ALA A 114 -3.96 -0.18 -23.40
C ALA A 114 -3.29 0.94 -22.59
N ALA A 115 -3.85 1.32 -21.43
CA ALA A 115 -3.36 2.44 -20.62
C ALA A 115 -1.95 2.22 -20.05
N LEU A 116 -1.57 0.96 -19.81
CA LEU A 116 -0.28 0.55 -19.25
C LEU A 116 0.47 -0.44 -20.16
N ALA A 117 -0.02 -0.62 -21.40
CA ALA A 117 0.61 -1.51 -22.36
C ALA A 117 2.04 -1.05 -22.67
N GLY A 118 3.00 -1.99 -22.57
CA GLY A 118 4.42 -1.73 -22.78
C GLY A 118 5.13 -0.95 -21.66
N GLN A 119 4.39 -0.46 -20.66
CA GLN A 119 4.97 0.24 -19.51
C GLN A 119 5.64 -0.75 -18.55
N ARG A 120 6.73 -0.32 -17.90
CA ARG A 120 7.35 -1.11 -16.84
C ARG A 120 6.53 -0.98 -15.57
N THR A 121 5.81 -2.04 -15.20
CA THR A 121 4.93 -2.06 -14.03
C THR A 121 5.44 -3.02 -12.96
N LYS A 122 5.22 -2.67 -11.70
CA LYS A 122 5.37 -3.53 -10.52
C LYS A 122 4.07 -3.48 -9.72
N PHE A 123 3.63 -4.63 -9.25
CA PHE A 123 2.37 -4.79 -8.54
C PHE A 123 2.66 -5.18 -7.11
N PHE A 124 1.99 -4.52 -6.16
CA PHE A 124 2.17 -4.77 -4.74
C PHE A 124 0.82 -4.92 -4.05
N ILE A 125 0.75 -5.87 -3.12
CA ILE A 125 -0.32 -5.95 -2.13
C ILE A 125 0.37 -5.77 -0.78
N LEU A 126 0.04 -4.70 -0.08
CA LEU A 126 0.63 -4.37 1.21
C LEU A 126 -0.45 -4.43 2.27
N THR A 127 -0.14 -5.02 3.43
CA THR A 127 -1.08 -5.14 4.53
C THR A 127 -0.45 -4.79 5.87
N ASN A 128 -1.28 -4.39 6.83
CA ASN A 128 -0.88 -4.15 8.22
C ASN A 128 -0.74 -5.44 9.05
N ARG A 129 -0.97 -6.61 8.45
CA ARG A 129 -0.92 -7.91 9.12
C ARG A 129 0.25 -8.77 8.64
N TRP A 130 0.70 -9.65 9.52
CA TRP A 130 1.69 -10.66 9.16
C TRP A 130 1.07 -11.67 8.22
N VAL A 131 1.89 -12.26 7.35
CA VAL A 131 1.48 -13.41 6.54
C VAL A 131 1.97 -14.65 7.27
N ASP A 132 1.04 -15.56 7.58
CA ASP A 132 1.39 -16.81 8.23
C ASP A 132 2.13 -17.72 7.23
N GLN A 133 3.28 -18.25 7.65
CA GLN A 133 4.05 -19.23 6.89
C GLN A 133 3.81 -20.54 7.61
N GLY A 134 2.80 -21.28 7.18
CA GLY A 134 2.32 -22.50 7.84
C GLY A 134 3.40 -23.51 8.24
#